data_AF-A0A182E0M3-F1
#
_entry.id   AF-A0A182E0M3-F1
#
_cell.length_a   1.000
_cell.length_b   1.000
_cell.length_c   1.000
_cell.angle_alpha   90.00
_cell.angle_beta   90.00
_cell.angle_gamma   90.00
#
_symmetry.space_group_name_H-M   'P 1'
#
loop_
_entity.id
_entity.type
_entity.pdbx_description
1 polymer ?
#
loop_
_entity_poly.entity_id
_entity_poly.type
_entity_poly.pdbx_seq_one_letter_code
_entity_poly.pdbx_strand_id
1 'polypeptide(L)'
;MTAAKYFGEEKLEDAIYAIYLRKVRYVSPSNIELSDDRTLDIKKHGISVDNTDHLQWETIRERIIRAGTLQKLVECLISDDMLMDSRHFNVFFATYRCFATCSNVLELLLQRYVSLEMNSLVIGKAKAATLQCSLRSVIMCWLEMYPEDFNEPSSDFSTLMRLIEFGRIHKISDMRTKARQLRETYKRQVMDGRYLAQIPSMEQYVFNTGYDAPDFDTCVQRANMFDIGKENCVQIAEQLTFWDAELFKELLPQQCQGCVWNKRNKLGPETVYTVRATIDQFNAVVQKVMTSIVLPDCRSDFRAKIIAKWIDVARVYLNINIGLVP
;
A
#
# COMPACT_ATOMS: atom_id res chain seq x y z
N MET A 1 -21.27 -18.14 9.83
CA MET A 1 -19.89 -18.34 10.29
C MET A 1 -19.86 -18.19 11.80
N THR A 2 -19.43 -19.22 12.53
CA THR A 2 -19.23 -19.17 13.98
C THR A 2 -18.09 -18.20 14.28
N ALA A 3 -18.37 -17.15 15.06
CA ALA A 3 -17.38 -16.15 15.46
C ALA A 3 -16.25 -16.82 16.27
N ALA A 4 -15.00 -16.46 15.96
CA ALA A 4 -13.85 -16.91 16.74
C ALA A 4 -13.90 -16.30 18.14
N LYS A 5 -13.79 -17.11 19.19
CA LYS A 5 -13.82 -16.66 20.58
C LYS A 5 -12.39 -16.51 21.10
N TYR A 6 -12.07 -15.36 21.66
CA TYR A 6 -10.81 -15.14 22.35
C TYR A 6 -10.66 -16.11 23.53
N PHE A 7 -9.54 -16.84 23.57
CA PHE A 7 -9.28 -17.86 24.57
C PHE A 7 -8.20 -17.46 25.57
N GLY A 8 -7.17 -16.72 25.13
CA GLY A 8 -6.12 -16.23 26.02
C GLY A 8 -4.87 -15.78 25.29
N GLU A 9 -3.79 -15.55 26.04
CA GLU A 9 -2.48 -15.19 25.49
C GLU A 9 -1.49 -16.33 25.67
N GLU A 10 -0.63 -16.53 24.67
CA GLU A 10 0.55 -17.37 24.75
C GLU A 10 1.79 -16.47 24.69
N LYS A 11 2.62 -16.51 25.74
CA LYS A 11 3.85 -15.71 25.84
C LYS A 11 5.06 -16.62 25.63
N LEU A 12 5.82 -16.34 24.59
CA LEU A 12 7.15 -16.88 24.33
C LEU A 12 8.20 -15.81 24.64
N GLU A 13 9.47 -16.20 24.67
CA GLU A 13 10.59 -15.29 24.92
C GLU A 13 10.69 -14.19 23.84
N ASP A 14 10.38 -14.54 22.58
CA ASP A 14 10.52 -13.70 21.40
C ASP A 14 9.19 -13.11 20.88
N ALA A 15 8.03 -13.54 21.39
CA ALA A 15 6.71 -13.06 20.97
C ALA A 15 5.55 -13.37 21.93
N ILE A 16 4.51 -12.55 21.82
CA ILE A 16 3.22 -12.70 22.51
C ILE A 16 2.14 -12.92 21.44
N TYR A 17 1.31 -13.93 21.64
CA TYR A 17 0.25 -14.32 20.72
C TYR A 17 -1.11 -14.31 21.39
N ALA A 18 -2.11 -13.81 20.68
CA ALA A 18 -3.51 -14.01 21.01
C ALA A 18 -3.97 -15.36 20.45
N ILE A 19 -4.62 -16.15 21.30
CA ILE A 19 -5.18 -17.44 20.94
C ILE A 19 -6.69 -17.28 20.79
N TYR A 20 -7.19 -17.63 19.61
CA TYR A 20 -8.62 -17.69 19.32
C TYR A 20 -9.03 -19.13 19.08
N LEU A 21 -10.22 -19.50 19.55
CA LEU A 21 -10.83 -20.78 19.27
C LEU A 21 -12.00 -20.58 18.33
N ARG A 22 -11.93 -21.22 17.16
CA ARG A 22 -12.99 -21.18 16.16
C ARG A 22 -13.59 -22.56 15.99
N LYS A 23 -14.89 -22.67 16.24
CA LYS A 23 -15.64 -23.89 15.95
C LYS A 23 -15.92 -23.96 14.45
N VAL A 24 -15.33 -24.92 13.76
CA VAL A 24 -15.53 -25.16 12.33
C VAL A 24 -16.38 -26.41 12.18
N ARG A 25 -17.43 -26.36 11.35
CA ARG A 25 -18.27 -27.52 11.06
C ARG A 25 -17.81 -28.14 9.75
N TYR A 26 -17.48 -29.42 9.76
CA TYR A 26 -17.28 -30.18 8.55
C TYR A 26 -18.66 -30.50 7.96
N VAL A 27 -18.94 -29.96 6.77
CA VAL A 27 -20.10 -30.39 6.00
C VAL A 27 -19.65 -31.62 5.22
N SER A 28 -20.20 -32.79 5.55
CA SER A 28 -19.98 -33.98 4.73
C SER A 28 -20.49 -33.71 3.31
N PRO A 29 -19.76 -34.08 2.23
CA PRO A 29 -20.20 -33.89 0.86
C PRO A 29 -21.53 -34.59 0.52
N SER A 30 -22.07 -35.42 1.43
CA SER A 30 -23.26 -36.26 1.26
C SER A 30 -24.58 -35.51 1.11
N ASN A 31 -24.62 -34.18 1.33
CA ASN A 31 -25.87 -33.39 1.26
C ASN A 31 -25.91 -32.42 0.07
N ILE A 32 -25.12 -32.65 -0.98
CA ILE A 32 -25.45 -32.08 -2.29
C ILE A 32 -26.59 -32.96 -2.82
N GLU A 33 -27.82 -32.52 -2.56
CA GLU A 33 -29.05 -33.11 -3.05
C GLU A 33 -28.94 -33.36 -4.55
N LEU A 34 -28.84 -34.63 -4.92
CA LEU A 34 -29.27 -35.12 -6.22
C LEU A 34 -30.79 -34.92 -6.27
N SER A 35 -31.20 -33.75 -6.75
CA SER A 35 -32.52 -33.57 -7.32
C SER A 35 -32.55 -34.32 -8.65
N ASP A 36 -32.91 -35.60 -8.64
CA ASP A 36 -33.76 -36.11 -9.72
C ASP A 36 -34.49 -37.41 -9.35
N ASP A 37 -35.63 -37.53 -10.01
CA ASP A 37 -36.83 -38.28 -9.68
C ASP A 37 -36.69 -39.82 -9.87
N ARG A 38 -37.28 -40.56 -8.92
CA ARG A 38 -37.94 -41.89 -9.03
C ARG A 38 -37.21 -43.18 -9.48
N THR A 39 -37.24 -44.12 -8.52
CA THR A 39 -37.58 -45.56 -8.60
C THR A 39 -36.64 -46.52 -9.35
N LEU A 40 -36.05 -47.48 -8.62
CA LEU A 40 -36.44 -48.90 -8.63
C LEU A 40 -35.58 -49.75 -7.67
N ASP A 41 -36.26 -50.67 -6.97
CA ASP A 41 -35.77 -51.62 -5.98
C ASP A 41 -34.70 -52.60 -6.48
N ILE A 42 -33.61 -52.81 -5.72
CA ILE A 42 -33.00 -54.14 -5.47
C ILE A 42 -32.40 -54.19 -4.05
N LYS A 43 -32.93 -55.08 -3.21
CA LYS A 43 -32.38 -55.47 -1.89
C LYS A 43 -31.14 -56.36 -2.02
N LYS A 44 -30.22 -56.20 -1.05
CA LYS A 44 -29.33 -57.19 -0.38
C LYS A 44 -27.83 -56.89 -0.54
N HIS A 45 -27.19 -56.44 0.53
CA HIS A 45 -26.43 -57.30 1.45
C HIS A 45 -25.86 -56.45 2.59
N GLY A 46 -25.93 -57.00 3.80
CA GLY A 46 -25.52 -56.33 5.03
C GLY A 46 -24.04 -55.99 5.05
N ILE A 47 -23.76 -54.73 5.36
CA ILE A 47 -22.66 -54.34 6.24
C ILE A 47 -23.31 -53.31 7.16
N SER A 48 -23.34 -53.60 8.47
CA SER A 48 -23.60 -52.55 9.45
C SER A 48 -22.46 -51.56 9.32
N VAL A 49 -22.68 -50.51 8.54
CA VAL A 49 -21.80 -49.35 8.57
C VAL A 49 -22.08 -48.72 9.91
N ASP A 50 -21.19 -49.02 10.84
CA ASP A 50 -21.05 -48.40 12.14
C ASP A 50 -21.27 -46.91 11.93
N ASN A 51 -22.46 -46.43 12.28
CA ASN A 51 -22.85 -45.03 12.16
C ASN A 51 -22.12 -44.31 13.27
N THR A 52 -20.80 -44.24 13.10
CA THR A 52 -19.89 -43.56 13.98
C THR A 52 -20.26 -42.10 13.85
N ASP A 53 -20.87 -41.57 14.91
CA ASP A 53 -21.10 -40.15 15.11
C ASP A 53 -19.74 -39.43 15.02
N HIS A 54 -19.30 -39.17 13.80
CA HIS A 54 -18.09 -38.41 13.55
C HIS A 54 -18.37 -36.99 14.02
N LEU A 55 -17.50 -36.44 14.87
CA LEU A 55 -17.58 -35.04 15.27
C LEU A 55 -17.75 -34.18 14.02
N GLN A 56 -18.96 -33.66 13.82
CA GLN A 56 -19.27 -32.79 12.67
C GLN A 56 -18.63 -31.41 12.82
N TRP A 57 -17.93 -31.17 13.92
CA TRP A 57 -17.26 -29.92 14.21
C TRP A 57 -15.92 -30.17 14.87
N GLU A 58 -14.94 -29.34 14.53
CA GLU A 58 -13.68 -29.24 15.24
C GLU A 58 -13.53 -27.84 15.83
N THR A 59 -12.72 -27.72 16.88
CA THR A 59 -12.31 -26.41 17.38
C THR A 59 -10.88 -26.18 16.90
N ILE A 60 -10.73 -25.27 15.94
CA ILE A 60 -9.43 -24.86 15.45
C ILE A 60 -8.86 -23.80 16.39
N ARG A 61 -7.62 -24.02 16.81
CA ARG A 61 -6.83 -23.04 17.53
C ARG A 61 -6.12 -22.14 16.53
N GLU A 62 -6.49 -20.86 16.51
CA GLU A 62 -5.86 -19.84 15.66
C GLU A 62 -4.95 -18.98 16.52
N ARG A 63 -3.70 -18.79 16.05
CA ARG A 63 -2.66 -18.05 16.76
C ARG A 63 -2.35 -16.77 16.01
N ILE A 64 -2.55 -15.61 16.64
CA ILE A 64 -2.32 -14.29 16.03
C ILE A 64 -1.22 -13.57 16.82
N ILE A 65 -0.16 -13.12 16.16
CA ILE A 65 0.92 -12.38 16.82
C ILE A 65 0.42 -11.00 17.29
N ARG A 66 0.63 -10.68 18.57
CA ARG A 66 0.32 -9.36 19.16
C ARG A 66 1.57 -8.48 19.26
N ALA A 67 2.68 -9.08 19.63
CA ALA A 67 3.97 -8.42 19.77
C ALA A 67 5.09 -9.45 19.57
N GLY A 68 6.27 -9.01 19.16
CA GLY A 68 7.43 -9.87 19.04
C GLY A 68 8.66 -9.13 18.57
N THR A 69 9.80 -9.81 18.56
CA THR A 69 11.01 -9.30 17.94
C THR A 69 10.78 -9.10 16.44
N LEU A 70 11.62 -8.26 15.79
CA LEU A 70 11.54 -8.06 14.34
C LEU A 70 11.65 -9.40 13.58
N GLN A 71 12.55 -10.27 14.02
CA GLN A 71 12.70 -11.62 13.47
C GLN A 71 11.38 -12.40 13.54
N LYS A 72 10.68 -12.35 14.68
CA LYS A 72 9.43 -13.09 14.84
C LYS A 72 8.28 -12.53 14.01
N LEU A 73 8.24 -11.21 13.85
CA LEU A 73 7.29 -10.55 12.96
C LEU A 73 7.52 -10.93 11.49
N VAL A 74 8.78 -11.03 11.05
CA VAL A 74 9.14 -11.53 9.71
C VAL A 74 8.84 -13.03 9.58
N GLU A 75 9.00 -13.81 10.64
CA GLU A 75 8.64 -15.23 10.65
C GLU A 75 7.15 -15.45 10.37
N CYS A 76 6.29 -14.61 10.96
CA CYS A 76 4.83 -14.63 10.79
C CYS A 76 4.32 -14.13 9.44
N LEU A 77 5.18 -13.71 8.50
CA LEU A 77 4.77 -13.45 7.11
C LEU A 77 4.35 -14.72 6.37
N ILE A 78 4.71 -15.88 6.90
CA ILE A 78 4.28 -17.20 6.42
C ILE A 78 3.42 -17.86 7.49
N SER A 79 2.23 -18.26 7.10
CA SER A 79 1.23 -18.95 7.91
C SER A 79 1.61 -20.42 8.19
N ASP A 80 0.87 -21.06 9.09
CA ASP A 80 1.06 -22.48 9.44
C ASP A 80 0.82 -23.43 8.25
N ASP A 81 0.04 -23.00 7.26
CA ASP A 81 -0.18 -23.69 5.98
C ASP A 81 0.99 -23.52 4.99
N MET A 82 2.07 -22.87 5.41
CA MET A 82 3.28 -22.58 4.62
C MET A 82 3.07 -21.59 3.47
N LEU A 83 1.94 -20.88 3.46
CA LEU A 83 1.62 -19.84 2.48
C LEU A 83 1.84 -18.45 3.06
N MET A 84 1.91 -17.45 2.19
CA MET A 84 2.02 -16.05 2.61
C MET A 84 0.74 -15.62 3.34
N ASP A 85 0.87 -15.11 4.56
CA ASP A 85 -0.25 -14.47 5.27
C ASP A 85 -0.49 -13.08 4.67
N SER A 86 -1.51 -12.94 3.83
CA SER A 86 -1.84 -11.67 3.18
C SER A 86 -2.24 -10.56 4.17
N ARG A 87 -2.88 -10.92 5.29
CA ARG A 87 -3.30 -9.94 6.30
C ARG A 87 -2.08 -9.42 7.04
N HIS A 88 -1.23 -10.34 7.52
CA HIS A 88 -0.01 -9.96 8.23
C HIS A 88 0.96 -9.23 7.29
N PHE A 89 1.09 -9.66 6.03
CA PHE A 89 1.85 -8.96 5.00
C PHE A 89 1.42 -7.50 4.86
N ASN A 90 0.11 -7.24 4.66
CA ASN A 90 -0.41 -5.88 4.46
C ASN A 90 -0.16 -4.99 5.69
N VAL A 91 -0.41 -5.51 6.90
CA VAL A 91 -0.21 -4.74 8.13
C VAL A 91 1.28 -4.48 8.38
N PHE A 92 2.13 -5.50 8.21
CA PHE A 92 3.56 -5.41 8.42
C PHE A 92 4.20 -4.42 7.43
N PHE A 93 4.02 -4.61 6.12
CA PHE A 93 4.65 -3.75 5.12
C PHE A 93 4.06 -2.35 5.06
N ALA A 94 2.82 -2.14 5.52
CA ALA A 94 2.31 -0.80 5.74
C ALA A 94 3.04 -0.07 6.88
N THR A 95 3.54 -0.75 7.92
CA THR A 95 3.93 -0.10 9.20
C THR A 95 5.36 -0.34 9.68
N TYR A 96 6.11 -1.28 9.09
CA TYR A 96 7.42 -1.69 9.60
C TYR A 96 8.46 -0.57 9.71
N ARG A 97 8.35 0.46 8.85
CA ARG A 97 9.25 1.63 8.82
C ARG A 97 9.28 2.39 10.15
N CYS A 98 8.28 2.21 11.01
CA CYS A 98 8.28 2.80 12.34
C CYS A 98 9.25 2.12 13.33
N PHE A 99 9.67 0.88 13.07
CA PHE A 99 10.50 0.09 13.99
C PHE A 99 11.66 -0.67 13.32
N ALA A 100 11.77 -0.66 11.99
CA ALA A 100 12.83 -1.34 11.25
C ALA A 100 13.17 -0.60 9.94
N THR A 101 14.30 -0.97 9.34
CA THR A 101 14.73 -0.47 8.02
C THR A 101 14.50 -1.52 6.93
N CYS A 102 14.41 -1.08 5.67
CA CYS A 102 14.33 -1.96 4.50
C CYS A 102 15.46 -3.00 4.53
N SER A 103 16.70 -2.57 4.78
CA SER A 103 17.87 -3.45 4.92
C SER A 103 17.70 -4.53 5.99
N ASN A 104 17.19 -4.18 7.19
CA ASN A 104 17.01 -5.18 8.26
C ASN A 104 15.94 -6.23 7.91
N VAL A 105 14.82 -5.81 7.33
CA VAL A 105 13.74 -6.74 6.92
C VAL A 105 14.22 -7.64 5.80
N LEU A 106 14.90 -7.07 4.80
CA LEU A 106 15.46 -7.82 3.68
C LEU A 106 16.43 -8.89 4.17
N GLU A 107 17.38 -8.53 5.04
CA GLU A 107 18.38 -9.47 5.53
C GLU A 107 17.75 -10.63 6.30
N LEU A 108 16.72 -10.39 7.12
CA LEU A 108 15.99 -11.47 7.81
C LEU A 108 15.27 -12.41 6.83
N LEU A 109 14.66 -11.89 5.77
CA LEU A 109 14.02 -12.71 4.73
C LEU A 109 15.05 -13.58 3.99
N LEU A 110 16.20 -13.00 3.61
CA LEU A 110 17.27 -13.72 2.91
C LEU A 110 17.92 -14.77 3.82
N GLN A 111 18.21 -14.45 5.07
CA GLN A 111 18.75 -15.39 6.05
C GLN A 111 17.81 -16.56 6.28
N ARG A 112 16.49 -16.31 6.38
CA ARG A 112 15.50 -17.38 6.52
C ARG A 112 15.46 -18.27 5.28
N TYR A 113 15.55 -17.70 4.08
CA TYR A 113 15.62 -18.47 2.84
C TYR A 113 16.83 -19.43 2.81
N VAL A 114 18.02 -18.93 3.18
CA VAL A 114 19.26 -19.73 3.22
C VAL A 114 19.17 -20.79 4.31
N SER A 115 18.63 -20.45 5.49
CA SER A 115 18.45 -21.41 6.59
C SER A 115 17.56 -22.59 6.18
N LEU A 116 16.50 -22.35 5.41
CA LEU A 116 15.64 -23.41 4.87
C LEU A 116 16.39 -24.30 3.86
N GLU A 117 17.30 -23.73 3.07
CA GLU A 117 18.13 -24.49 2.13
C GLU A 117 19.08 -25.45 2.88
N MET A 118 19.77 -24.92 3.89
CA MET A 118 20.74 -25.67 4.70
C MET A 118 20.07 -26.78 5.52
N ASN A 119 18.87 -26.51 6.05
CA ASN A 119 18.12 -27.47 6.87
C ASN A 119 17.13 -28.32 6.06
N SER A 120 17.21 -28.31 4.73
CA SER A 120 16.26 -28.99 3.85
C SER A 120 16.18 -30.51 4.05
N LEU A 121 17.28 -31.15 4.49
CA LEU A 121 17.31 -32.58 4.82
C LEU A 121 16.55 -32.90 6.10
N VAL A 122 16.54 -31.98 7.07
CA VAL A 122 15.89 -32.14 8.38
C VAL A 122 14.40 -31.84 8.28
N ILE A 123 14.04 -30.74 7.59
CA ILE A 123 12.67 -30.25 7.47
C ILE A 123 11.88 -31.00 6.37
N GLY A 124 12.61 -31.66 5.47
CA GLY A 124 12.07 -32.30 4.27
C GLY A 124 12.11 -31.36 3.07
N LYS A 125 12.66 -31.86 1.95
CA LYS A 125 12.92 -31.06 0.74
C LYS A 125 11.67 -30.37 0.19
N ALA A 126 10.53 -31.07 0.18
CA ALA A 126 9.27 -30.51 -0.31
C ALA A 126 8.81 -29.33 0.55
N LYS A 127 8.85 -29.48 1.88
CA LYS A 127 8.48 -28.42 2.82
C LYS A 127 9.40 -27.22 2.74
N ALA A 128 10.71 -27.44 2.67
CA ALA A 128 11.69 -26.37 2.49
C ALA A 128 11.45 -25.61 1.18
N ALA A 129 11.19 -26.32 0.08
CA ALA A 129 10.88 -25.71 -1.21
C ALA A 129 9.60 -24.86 -1.17
N THR A 130 8.52 -25.35 -0.55
CA THR A 130 7.27 -24.57 -0.40
C THR A 130 7.51 -23.28 0.39
N LEU A 131 8.22 -23.36 1.51
CA LEU A 131 8.55 -22.18 2.33
C LEU A 131 9.42 -21.17 1.57
N GLN A 132 10.41 -21.66 0.80
CA GLN A 132 11.25 -20.81 -0.06
C GLN A 132 10.43 -20.12 -1.16
N CYS A 133 9.48 -20.83 -1.77
CA CYS A 133 8.54 -20.24 -2.72
C CYS A 133 7.71 -19.12 -2.07
N SER A 134 7.16 -19.35 -0.87
CA SER A 134 6.37 -18.33 -0.17
C SER A 134 7.23 -17.12 0.27
N LEU A 135 8.48 -17.32 0.70
CA LEU A 135 9.41 -16.20 0.97
C LEU A 135 9.70 -15.39 -0.30
N ARG A 136 9.93 -16.07 -1.44
CA ARG A 136 10.08 -15.40 -2.73
C ARG A 136 8.83 -14.61 -3.09
N SER A 137 7.63 -15.15 -2.88
CA SER A 137 6.37 -14.42 -3.09
C SER A 137 6.26 -13.18 -2.22
N VAL A 138 6.62 -13.27 -0.93
CA VAL A 138 6.67 -12.10 -0.03
C VAL A 138 7.60 -11.01 -0.58
N ILE A 139 8.82 -11.37 -0.99
CA ILE A 139 9.78 -10.39 -1.53
C ILE A 139 9.28 -9.80 -2.84
N MET A 140 8.68 -10.61 -3.72
CA MET A 140 8.12 -10.13 -4.99
C MET A 140 6.95 -9.17 -4.76
N CYS A 141 6.01 -9.51 -3.88
CA CYS A 141 4.92 -8.61 -3.52
C CYS A 141 5.44 -7.32 -2.88
N TRP A 142 6.49 -7.39 -2.07
CA TRP A 142 7.11 -6.21 -1.48
C TRP A 142 7.72 -5.29 -2.56
N LEU A 143 8.46 -5.84 -3.53
CA LEU A 143 9.02 -5.12 -4.68
C LEU A 143 7.94 -4.53 -5.62
N GLU A 144 6.72 -5.04 -5.57
CA GLU A 144 5.61 -4.58 -6.41
C GLU A 144 4.73 -3.54 -5.71
N MET A 145 4.41 -3.76 -4.42
CA MET A 145 3.48 -2.91 -3.67
C MET A 145 4.16 -1.75 -2.95
N TYR A 146 5.47 -1.86 -2.66
CA TYR A 146 6.23 -0.80 -1.98
C TYR A 146 7.62 -0.63 -2.60
N PRO A 147 7.73 -0.39 -3.93
CA PRO A 147 9.03 -0.27 -4.60
C PRO A 147 9.87 0.91 -4.07
N GLU A 148 9.25 1.92 -3.48
CA GLU A 148 9.86 3.12 -2.92
C GLU A 148 10.81 2.81 -1.74
N ASP A 149 10.60 1.68 -1.05
CA ASP A 149 11.49 1.20 0.01
C ASP A 149 12.90 0.89 -0.47
N PHE A 150 13.03 0.66 -1.77
CA PHE A 150 14.27 0.31 -2.42
C PHE A 150 14.90 1.52 -3.14
N ASN A 151 14.25 2.70 -3.09
CA ASN A 151 14.76 3.95 -3.63
C ASN A 151 15.73 4.61 -2.65
N GLU A 152 16.91 4.03 -2.50
CA GLU A 152 17.97 4.46 -1.57
C GLU A 152 19.18 5.02 -2.34
N PRO A 153 19.08 6.22 -2.97
CA PRO A 153 20.14 6.77 -3.82
C PRO A 153 21.43 7.06 -3.04
N SER A 154 21.32 7.43 -1.75
CA SER A 154 22.46 7.74 -0.88
C SER A 154 23.36 6.53 -0.62
N SER A 155 22.84 5.32 -0.83
CA SER A 155 23.55 4.05 -0.59
C SER A 155 23.75 3.26 -1.89
N ASP A 156 23.75 3.93 -3.05
CA ASP A 156 23.82 3.34 -4.40
C ASP A 156 22.88 2.13 -4.58
N PHE A 157 21.66 2.22 -4.04
CA PHE A 157 20.65 1.17 -4.14
C PHE A 157 21.14 -0.19 -3.61
N SER A 158 21.85 -0.19 -2.48
CA SER A 158 22.49 -1.38 -1.89
C SER A 158 21.54 -2.56 -1.66
N THR A 159 20.30 -2.31 -1.25
CA THR A 159 19.25 -3.33 -1.04
C THR A 159 18.85 -4.02 -2.34
N LEU A 160 18.71 -3.28 -3.44
CA LEU A 160 18.48 -3.85 -4.77
C LEU A 160 19.70 -4.63 -5.26
N MET A 161 20.92 -4.11 -5.06
CA MET A 161 22.16 -4.84 -5.40
C MET A 161 22.25 -6.16 -4.64
N ARG A 162 21.90 -6.17 -3.36
CA ARG A 162 21.84 -7.38 -2.53
C ARG A 162 20.85 -8.40 -3.08
N LEU A 163 19.65 -7.98 -3.48
CA LEU A 163 18.65 -8.84 -4.12
C LEU A 163 19.11 -9.38 -5.48
N ILE A 164 19.78 -8.56 -6.29
CA ILE A 164 20.33 -8.98 -7.58
C ILE A 164 21.38 -10.08 -7.39
N GLU A 165 22.29 -9.88 -6.45
CA GLU A 165 23.34 -10.84 -6.14
C GLU A 165 22.76 -12.13 -5.53
N PHE A 166 21.82 -11.99 -4.60
CA PHE A 166 21.12 -13.13 -4.01
C PHE A 166 20.39 -13.96 -5.07
N GLY A 167 19.63 -13.30 -5.96
CA GLY A 167 18.95 -13.97 -7.07
C GLY A 167 19.91 -14.62 -8.07
N ARG A 168 21.14 -14.10 -8.22
CA ARG A 168 22.20 -14.74 -9.01
C ARG A 168 22.70 -16.02 -8.34
N ILE A 169 23.00 -15.98 -7.04
CA ILE A 169 23.53 -17.10 -6.25
C ILE A 169 22.50 -18.24 -6.18
N HIS A 170 21.25 -17.94 -5.81
CA HIS A 170 20.20 -18.94 -5.60
C HIS A 170 19.35 -19.21 -6.85
N LYS A 171 19.77 -18.70 -8.02
CA LYS A 171 19.12 -18.91 -9.34
C LYS A 171 17.64 -18.47 -9.40
N ILE A 172 17.30 -17.37 -8.71
CA ILE A 172 15.95 -16.78 -8.68
C ILE A 172 15.87 -15.66 -9.74
N SER A 173 15.44 -16.02 -10.95
CA SER A 173 15.57 -15.18 -12.14
C SER A 173 14.61 -13.98 -12.19
N ASP A 174 13.37 -14.14 -11.75
CA ASP A 174 12.33 -13.12 -11.70
C ASP A 174 12.65 -12.01 -10.72
N MET A 175 12.98 -12.37 -9.46
CA MET A 175 13.38 -11.42 -8.42
C MET A 175 14.61 -10.62 -8.84
N ARG A 176 15.62 -11.31 -9.41
CA ARG A 176 16.81 -10.66 -9.96
C ARG A 176 16.48 -9.70 -11.10
N THR A 177 15.48 -10.01 -11.92
CA THR A 177 15.08 -9.19 -13.06
C THR A 177 14.28 -7.96 -12.59
N LYS A 178 13.33 -8.15 -11.69
CA LYS A 178 12.56 -7.06 -11.07
C LYS A 178 13.47 -6.08 -10.32
N ALA A 179 14.39 -6.59 -9.50
CA ALA A 179 15.34 -5.75 -8.76
C ALA A 179 16.27 -4.95 -9.70
N ARG A 180 16.75 -5.55 -10.80
CA ARG A 180 17.51 -4.84 -11.84
C ARG A 180 16.68 -3.75 -12.50
N GLN A 181 15.45 -4.06 -12.90
CA GLN A 181 14.55 -3.08 -13.54
C GLN A 181 14.30 -1.88 -12.63
N LEU A 182 13.95 -2.11 -11.36
CA LEU A 182 13.76 -1.03 -10.39
C LEU A 182 15.04 -0.19 -10.22
N ARG A 183 16.20 -0.83 -10.08
CA ARG A 183 17.47 -0.12 -9.93
C ARG A 183 17.78 0.76 -11.14
N GLU A 184 17.59 0.25 -12.35
CA GLU A 184 17.82 1.04 -13.56
C GLU A 184 16.82 2.20 -13.69
N THR A 185 15.56 1.98 -13.32
CA THR A 185 14.56 3.05 -13.26
C THR A 185 14.98 4.15 -12.28
N TYR A 186 15.35 3.81 -11.05
CA TYR A 186 15.78 4.79 -10.05
C TYR A 186 17.10 5.47 -10.41
N LYS A 187 18.06 4.75 -11.00
CA LYS A 187 19.30 5.37 -11.49
C LYS A 187 19.04 6.40 -12.57
N ARG A 188 18.18 6.11 -13.55
CA ARG A 188 17.79 7.10 -14.57
C ARG A 188 17.11 8.32 -13.94
N GLN A 189 16.23 8.10 -12.97
CA GLN A 189 15.57 9.20 -12.27
C GLN A 189 16.55 10.12 -11.53
N VAL A 190 17.56 9.55 -10.86
CA VAL A 190 18.61 10.34 -10.20
C VAL A 190 19.45 11.11 -11.23
N MET A 191 19.85 10.46 -12.33
CA MET A 191 20.68 11.08 -13.37
C MET A 191 19.98 12.23 -14.11
N ASP A 192 18.67 12.11 -14.33
CA ASP A 192 17.86 13.14 -14.99
C ASP A 192 17.56 14.34 -14.06
N GLY A 193 18.06 14.36 -12.81
CA GLY A 193 17.70 15.37 -11.81
C GLY A 193 16.24 15.26 -11.34
N ARG A 194 15.56 14.17 -11.70
CA ARG A 194 14.13 13.90 -11.49
C ARG A 194 13.82 13.37 -10.08
N TYR A 195 14.66 13.65 -9.10
CA TYR A 195 14.39 13.24 -7.72
C TYR A 195 13.03 13.80 -7.23
N LEU A 196 12.64 14.98 -7.74
CA LEU A 196 11.33 15.61 -7.52
C LEU A 196 10.27 15.30 -8.60
N ALA A 197 10.63 14.68 -9.74
CA ALA A 197 9.72 14.50 -10.89
C ALA A 197 8.76 13.30 -10.75
N GLN A 198 8.64 12.74 -9.55
CA GLN A 198 7.60 11.78 -9.20
C GLN A 198 6.32 12.49 -8.76
N ILE A 199 6.39 13.76 -8.35
CA ILE A 199 5.21 14.51 -7.91
C ILE A 199 4.54 15.14 -9.13
N PRO A 200 3.27 14.83 -9.42
CA PRO A 200 2.48 15.57 -10.39
C PRO A 200 2.53 17.06 -10.04
N SER A 201 3.15 17.85 -10.91
CA SER A 201 3.19 19.31 -10.78
C SER A 201 2.64 19.94 -12.05
N MET A 202 2.09 21.15 -11.90
CA MET A 202 1.62 21.93 -13.05
C MET A 202 2.73 22.14 -14.08
N GLU A 203 3.96 22.39 -13.65
CA GLU A 203 5.12 22.56 -14.53
C GLU A 203 5.43 21.28 -15.30
N GLN A 204 5.42 20.11 -14.65
CA GLN A 204 5.67 18.83 -15.30
C GLN A 204 4.54 18.44 -16.26
N TYR A 205 3.29 18.74 -15.92
CA TYR A 205 2.16 18.48 -16.81
C TYR A 205 2.21 19.39 -18.05
N VAL A 206 2.50 20.68 -17.89
CA VAL A 206 2.70 21.63 -19.00
C VAL A 206 3.84 21.16 -19.92
N PHE A 207 4.98 20.77 -19.33
CA PHE A 207 6.13 20.25 -20.06
C PHE A 207 5.79 18.95 -20.84
N ASN A 208 5.11 18.00 -20.20
CA ASN A 208 4.76 16.71 -20.82
C ASN A 208 3.66 16.81 -21.88
N THR A 209 2.74 17.77 -21.73
CA THR A 209 1.66 18.01 -22.72
C THR A 209 2.10 18.92 -23.86
N GLY A 210 3.36 19.39 -23.86
CA GLY A 210 3.93 20.20 -24.92
C GLY A 210 3.41 21.64 -24.94
N TYR A 211 2.86 22.13 -23.83
CA TYR A 211 2.53 23.55 -23.68
C TYR A 211 3.81 24.31 -23.35
N ASP A 212 4.07 25.41 -24.06
CA ASP A 212 5.17 26.31 -23.73
C ASP A 212 5.02 26.83 -22.30
N ALA A 213 6.14 26.94 -21.59
CA ALA A 213 6.16 27.60 -20.28
C ALA A 213 5.55 29.00 -20.46
N PRO A 214 4.52 29.37 -19.67
CA PRO A 214 3.81 30.61 -19.90
C PRO A 214 4.78 31.77 -19.66
N ASP A 215 4.91 32.64 -20.64
CA ASP A 215 5.64 33.89 -20.45
C ASP A 215 4.98 34.74 -19.35
N PHE A 216 5.72 35.74 -18.87
CA PHE A 216 5.27 36.61 -17.79
C PHE A 216 3.93 37.30 -18.12
N ASP A 217 3.72 37.69 -19.38
CA ASP A 217 2.47 38.30 -19.86
C ASP A 217 1.30 37.32 -19.84
N THR A 218 1.51 36.04 -20.16
CA THR A 218 0.49 34.98 -20.05
C THR A 218 0.14 34.71 -18.59
N CYS A 219 1.10 34.79 -17.67
CA CYS A 219 0.84 34.69 -16.22
C CYS A 219 -0.01 35.85 -15.70
N VAL A 220 0.23 37.08 -16.18
CA VAL A 220 -0.59 38.26 -15.88
C VAL A 220 -1.98 38.13 -16.50
N GLN A 221 -2.11 37.63 -17.73
CA GLN A 221 -3.41 37.34 -18.35
C GLN A 221 -4.17 36.20 -17.63
N ARG A 222 -3.48 35.24 -17.02
CA ARG A 222 -4.09 34.20 -16.16
C ARG A 222 -4.54 34.75 -14.80
N ALA A 223 -3.93 35.80 -14.28
CA ALA A 223 -4.50 36.53 -13.14
C ALA A 223 -5.85 37.16 -13.51
N ASN A 224 -6.04 37.56 -14.77
CA ASN A 224 -7.34 37.95 -15.33
C ASN A 224 -8.29 36.76 -15.58
N MET A 225 -7.86 35.50 -15.34
CA MET A 225 -8.73 34.32 -15.39
C MET A 225 -9.55 34.15 -14.11
N PHE A 226 -9.20 34.84 -13.02
CA PHE A 226 -10.14 35.10 -11.93
C PHE A 226 -11.12 36.22 -12.33
N ASP A 227 -11.67 36.11 -13.53
CA ASP A 227 -12.67 37.01 -14.06
C ASP A 227 -13.98 36.77 -13.29
N ILE A 228 -14.24 37.65 -12.34
CA ILE A 228 -15.45 37.65 -11.51
C ILE A 228 -16.71 37.61 -12.39
N GLY A 229 -16.64 38.15 -13.61
CA GLY A 229 -17.76 38.21 -14.56
C GLY A 229 -18.02 36.94 -15.38
N LYS A 230 -17.10 35.96 -15.39
CA LYS A 230 -17.30 34.69 -16.12
C LYS A 230 -17.91 33.63 -15.22
N GLU A 231 -18.79 32.79 -15.78
CA GLU A 231 -19.32 31.58 -15.11
C GLU A 231 -18.29 30.45 -15.09
N ASN A 232 -17.06 30.73 -14.64
CA ASN A 232 -15.96 29.76 -14.63
C ASN A 232 -15.80 28.98 -13.31
N CYS A 233 -16.80 29.04 -12.40
CA CYS A 233 -16.70 28.39 -11.09
C CYS A 233 -16.51 26.88 -11.21
N VAL A 234 -17.19 26.28 -12.19
CA VAL A 234 -17.12 24.84 -12.47
C VAL A 234 -15.72 24.44 -12.93
N GLN A 235 -15.17 25.14 -13.91
CA GLN A 235 -13.83 24.85 -14.44
C GLN A 235 -12.75 25.04 -13.37
N ILE A 236 -12.86 26.08 -12.52
CA ILE A 236 -11.93 26.26 -11.40
C ILE A 236 -12.03 25.07 -10.44
N ALA A 237 -13.24 24.68 -10.04
CA ALA A 237 -13.45 23.56 -9.15
C ALA A 237 -12.93 22.24 -9.74
N GLU A 238 -13.22 21.97 -11.02
CA GLU A 238 -12.72 20.78 -11.75
C GLU A 238 -11.19 20.74 -11.79
N GLN A 239 -10.52 21.87 -12.07
CA GLN A 239 -9.06 21.92 -12.08
C GLN A 239 -8.47 21.71 -10.67
N LEU A 240 -9.07 22.29 -9.64
CA LEU A 240 -8.66 22.06 -8.25
C LEU A 240 -8.81 20.58 -7.87
N THR A 241 -9.98 19.99 -8.15
CA THR A 241 -10.24 18.57 -7.88
C THR A 241 -9.29 17.67 -8.66
N PHE A 242 -8.99 17.98 -9.93
CA PHE A 242 -8.03 17.22 -10.72
C PHE A 242 -6.66 17.18 -10.06
N TRP A 243 -6.10 18.33 -9.69
CA TRP A 243 -4.79 18.39 -9.05
C TRP A 243 -4.76 17.72 -7.67
N ASP A 244 -5.79 17.93 -6.87
CA ASP A 244 -5.91 17.26 -5.57
C ASP A 244 -5.99 15.73 -5.74
N ALA A 245 -6.74 15.24 -6.73
CA ALA A 245 -6.86 13.81 -7.03
C ALA A 245 -5.54 13.20 -7.56
N GLU A 246 -4.84 13.88 -8.47
CA GLU A 246 -3.55 13.41 -8.99
C GLU A 246 -2.49 13.32 -7.88
N LEU A 247 -2.40 14.35 -7.02
CA LEU A 247 -1.48 14.32 -5.87
C LEU A 247 -1.88 13.27 -4.84
N PHE A 248 -3.18 13.05 -4.62
CA PHE A 248 -3.65 12.05 -3.67
C PHE A 248 -3.42 10.61 -4.15
N LYS A 249 -3.47 10.34 -5.47
CA LYS A 249 -3.13 9.03 -6.05
C LYS A 249 -1.66 8.67 -5.85
N GLU A 250 -0.78 9.65 -5.98
CA GLU A 250 0.67 9.49 -5.78
C GLU A 250 1.08 9.61 -4.29
N LEU A 251 0.13 9.88 -3.38
CA LEU A 251 0.40 10.00 -1.96
C LEU A 251 0.87 8.66 -1.39
N LEU A 252 1.99 8.68 -0.68
CA LEU A 252 2.53 7.49 -0.02
C LEU A 252 2.06 7.47 1.44
N PRO A 253 1.13 6.58 1.84
CA PRO A 253 0.54 6.59 3.19
C PRO A 253 1.58 6.41 4.31
N GLN A 254 2.70 5.76 4.01
CA GLN A 254 3.79 5.53 4.95
C GLN A 254 4.48 6.84 5.37
N GLN A 255 4.48 7.86 4.51
CA GLN A 255 5.01 9.19 4.84
C GLN A 255 4.13 9.94 5.84
N CYS A 256 2.83 9.63 5.88
CA CYS A 256 1.88 10.20 6.85
C CYS A 256 2.04 9.62 8.26
N GLN A 257 2.80 8.52 8.43
CA GLN A 257 2.97 7.89 9.73
C GLN A 257 3.67 8.82 10.71
N GLY A 258 3.18 8.91 11.95
CA GLY A 258 3.76 9.79 12.97
C GLY A 258 5.26 9.55 13.18
N CYS A 259 5.74 8.31 13.03
CA CYS A 259 7.15 7.96 13.14
C CYS A 259 8.05 8.59 12.05
N VAL A 260 7.48 8.90 10.88
CA VAL A 260 8.12 9.57 9.73
C VAL A 260 7.82 11.07 9.75
N TRP A 261 6.53 11.43 9.78
CA TRP A 261 6.05 12.81 9.74
C TRP A 261 6.64 13.70 10.84
N ASN A 262 6.76 13.18 12.06
CA ASN A 262 7.32 13.96 13.18
C ASN A 262 8.83 14.20 13.04
N LYS A 263 9.53 13.42 12.19
CA LYS A 263 10.98 13.52 11.96
C LYS A 263 11.35 14.27 10.67
N ARG A 264 10.37 14.70 9.87
CA ARG A 264 10.58 15.34 8.56
C ARG A 264 11.57 16.52 8.58
N ASN A 265 11.54 17.34 9.63
CA ASN A 265 12.44 18.49 9.75
C ASN A 265 13.90 18.08 10.00
N LYS A 266 14.14 16.86 10.53
CA LYS A 266 15.49 16.31 10.79
C LYS A 266 16.02 15.51 9.61
N LEU A 267 15.16 14.77 8.90
CA LEU A 267 15.54 13.86 7.81
C LEU A 267 15.55 14.54 6.43
N GLY A 268 15.00 15.75 6.34
CA GLY A 268 14.97 16.54 5.11
C GLY A 268 13.65 16.44 4.34
N PRO A 269 13.46 17.31 3.34
CA PRO A 269 12.21 17.41 2.57
C PRO A 269 11.87 16.12 1.81
N GLU A 270 12.91 15.41 1.37
CA GLU A 270 12.82 14.18 0.58
C GLU A 270 12.18 13.00 1.31
N THR A 271 12.07 13.06 2.64
CA THR A 271 11.47 11.96 3.42
C THR A 271 9.95 11.93 3.32
N VAL A 272 9.33 13.07 3.00
CA VAL A 272 7.87 13.26 3.00
C VAL A 272 7.40 13.99 1.73
N TYR A 273 8.07 13.72 0.61
CA TYR A 273 7.91 14.50 -0.63
C TYR A 273 6.48 14.48 -1.18
N THR A 274 5.78 13.34 -1.18
CA THR A 274 4.42 13.25 -1.71
C THR A 274 3.41 13.94 -0.79
N VAL A 275 3.55 13.77 0.52
CA VAL A 275 2.74 14.50 1.52
C VAL A 275 2.97 16.00 1.43
N ARG A 276 4.24 16.41 1.27
CA ARG A 276 4.61 17.82 1.11
C ARG A 276 3.98 18.41 -0.14
N ALA A 277 3.99 17.70 -1.25
CA ALA A 277 3.35 18.16 -2.49
C ALA A 277 1.86 18.44 -2.32
N THR A 278 1.12 17.53 -1.67
CA THR A 278 -0.30 17.74 -1.36
C THR A 278 -0.51 18.98 -0.48
N ILE A 279 0.36 19.19 0.52
CA ILE A 279 0.30 20.36 1.40
C ILE A 279 0.66 21.65 0.65
N ASP A 280 1.66 21.61 -0.23
CA ASP A 280 2.10 22.77 -1.00
C ASP A 280 1.02 23.19 -2.00
N GLN A 281 0.32 22.24 -2.64
CA GLN A 281 -0.86 22.50 -3.46
C GLN A 281 -1.98 23.15 -2.63
N PHE A 282 -2.31 22.58 -1.47
CA PHE A 282 -3.31 23.16 -0.57
C PHE A 282 -2.95 24.60 -0.17
N ASN A 283 -1.69 24.82 0.22
CA ASN A 283 -1.18 26.14 0.58
C ASN A 283 -1.21 27.11 -0.61
N ALA A 284 -0.89 26.67 -1.82
CA ALA A 284 -0.95 27.48 -3.02
C ALA A 284 -2.39 27.96 -3.31
N VAL A 285 -3.38 27.08 -3.13
CA VAL A 285 -4.81 27.44 -3.26
C VAL A 285 -5.20 28.46 -2.19
N VAL A 286 -4.86 28.21 -0.92
CA VAL A 286 -5.14 29.13 0.19
C VAL A 286 -4.51 30.51 -0.06
N GLN A 287 -3.25 30.55 -0.51
CA GLN A 287 -2.57 31.80 -0.86
C GLN A 287 -3.24 32.51 -2.03
N LYS A 288 -3.67 31.81 -3.08
CA LYS A 288 -4.42 32.41 -4.21
C LYS A 288 -5.75 33.01 -3.74
N VAL A 289 -6.48 32.33 -2.86
CA VAL A 289 -7.72 32.87 -2.27
C VAL A 289 -7.41 34.14 -1.47
N MET A 290 -6.47 34.07 -0.52
CA MET A 290 -6.13 35.21 0.32
C MET A 290 -5.66 36.40 -0.50
N THR A 291 -4.65 36.22 -1.37
CA THR A 291 -4.07 37.30 -2.18
C THR A 291 -5.07 37.94 -3.13
N SER A 292 -6.02 37.16 -3.69
CA SER A 292 -7.10 37.72 -4.52
C SER A 292 -8.07 38.61 -3.72
N ILE A 293 -8.30 38.33 -2.44
CA ILE A 293 -9.20 39.10 -1.58
C ILE A 293 -8.51 40.38 -1.05
N VAL A 294 -7.23 40.29 -0.69
CA VAL A 294 -6.46 41.40 -0.11
C VAL A 294 -5.70 42.25 -1.14
N LEU A 295 -6.19 42.32 -2.38
CA LEU A 295 -5.60 43.17 -3.42
C LEU A 295 -5.54 44.65 -2.95
N PRO A 296 -4.39 45.34 -3.11
CA PRO A 296 -4.26 46.77 -2.83
C PRO A 296 -5.29 47.60 -3.60
N ASP A 297 -5.82 48.66 -2.99
CA ASP A 297 -6.76 49.61 -3.61
C ASP A 297 -8.08 49.00 -4.14
N CYS A 298 -8.42 47.78 -3.70
CA CYS A 298 -9.66 47.10 -4.05
C CYS A 298 -10.86 47.67 -3.25
N ARG A 299 -11.86 48.20 -3.97
CA ARG A 299 -13.11 48.70 -3.38
C ARG A 299 -13.89 47.58 -2.68
N SER A 300 -14.65 47.93 -1.63
CA SER A 300 -15.41 46.97 -0.82
C SER A 300 -16.44 46.17 -1.61
N ASP A 301 -17.09 46.79 -2.61
CA ASP A 301 -18.07 46.15 -3.48
C ASP A 301 -17.42 45.08 -4.38
N PHE A 302 -16.24 45.37 -4.93
CA PHE A 302 -15.49 44.43 -5.75
C PHE A 302 -14.95 43.27 -4.91
N ARG A 303 -14.42 43.57 -3.71
CA ARG A 303 -13.97 42.55 -2.75
C ARG A 303 -15.08 41.57 -2.37
N ALA A 304 -16.30 42.06 -2.12
CA ALA A 304 -17.45 41.22 -1.83
C ALA A 304 -17.76 40.22 -2.96
N LYS A 305 -17.60 40.64 -4.22
CA LYS A 305 -17.78 39.76 -5.39
C LYS A 305 -16.68 38.69 -5.49
N ILE A 306 -15.43 39.02 -5.17
CA ILE A 306 -14.34 38.03 -5.10
C ILE A 306 -14.64 36.96 -4.05
N ILE A 307 -15.09 37.38 -2.86
CA ILE A 307 -15.47 36.47 -1.79
C ILE A 307 -16.64 35.58 -2.23
N ALA A 308 -17.71 36.16 -2.79
CA ALA A 308 -18.85 35.41 -3.29
C ALA A 308 -18.43 34.37 -4.34
N LYS A 309 -17.54 34.76 -5.27
CA LYS A 309 -16.99 33.87 -6.29
C LYS A 309 -16.27 32.67 -5.70
N TRP A 310 -15.40 32.87 -4.70
CA TRP A 310 -14.72 31.76 -4.02
C TRP A 310 -15.68 30.87 -3.23
N ILE A 311 -16.73 31.43 -2.63
CA ILE A 311 -17.81 30.64 -1.99
C ILE A 311 -18.50 29.76 -3.02
N ASP A 312 -18.81 30.29 -4.21
CA ASP A 312 -19.45 29.51 -5.27
C ASP A 312 -18.52 28.41 -5.82
N VAL A 313 -17.24 28.71 -6.03
CA VAL A 313 -16.22 27.69 -6.37
C VAL A 313 -16.18 26.59 -5.32
N ALA A 314 -16.15 26.94 -4.02
CA ALA A 314 -16.10 25.97 -2.93
C ALA A 314 -17.35 25.08 -2.88
N ARG A 315 -18.54 25.63 -3.16
CA ARG A 315 -19.78 24.84 -3.27
C ARG A 315 -19.71 23.82 -4.41
N VAL A 316 -19.23 24.23 -5.59
CA VAL A 316 -19.10 23.32 -6.72
C VAL A 316 -18.07 22.24 -6.43
N TYR A 317 -16.91 22.61 -5.88
CA TYR A 317 -15.87 21.67 -5.46
C TYR A 317 -16.39 20.62 -4.47
N LEU A 318 -17.18 21.04 -3.48
CA LEU A 318 -17.83 20.11 -2.54
C LEU A 318 -18.79 19.15 -3.26
N ASN A 319 -19.59 19.64 -4.20
CA ASN A 319 -20.52 18.80 -4.96
C ASN A 319 -19.81 17.76 -5.82
N ILE A 320 -18.69 18.14 -6.47
CA ILE A 320 -17.86 17.20 -7.24
C ILE A 320 -17.35 16.09 -6.31
N ASN A 321 -16.80 16.45 -5.15
CA ASN A 321 -16.26 15.47 -4.21
C ASN A 321 -17.33 14.56 -3.59
N ILE A 322 -18.53 15.07 -3.29
CA ILE A 322 -19.66 14.25 -2.80
C ILE A 322 -20.15 13.28 -3.89
N GLY A 323 -20.18 13.71 -5.15
CA GLY A 323 -20.55 12.84 -6.28
C GLY A 323 -19.50 11.77 -6.63
N LEU A 324 -18.29 11.87 -6.09
CA LEU A 324 -17.20 10.90 -6.23
C LEU A 324 -17.12 9.89 -5.06
N VAL A 325 -17.95 10.04 -4.01
CA VAL A 325 -18.06 9.04 -2.94
C VAL A 325 -19.01 7.93 -3.42
N PRO A 326 -18.53 6.68 -3.61
CA PRO A 326 -19.38 5.56 -4.05
C PRO A 326 -20.44 5.15 -3.02
#